data_AF-A0A963IZ98-F1
#
_entry.id   AF-A0A963IZ98-F1
#
_cell.length_a   1.000
_cell.length_b   1.000
_cell.length_c   1.000
_cell.angle_alpha   90.00
_cell.angle_beta   90.00
_cell.angle_gamma   90.00
#
_symmetry.space_group_name_H-M   'P 1'
#
loop_
_entity.id
_entity.type
_entity.pdbx_description
1 polymer ?
#
loop_
_entity_poly.entity_id
_entity_poly.type
_entity_poly.pdbx_seq_one_letter_code
_entity_poly.pdbx_strand_id
1 'polypeptide(L)'
;TLARYGGEEFAVVLPACQAAFGKAVAERIRRSVAATPVRIDTHTELNITISVGGAYALQWIRSTTPLWTDRADHLLYRAKAEGRNRVCIEEQPDSTVTAEEKGMLFGPLYTPSGWGDLSSMNFNDSAH
;
A
#
# COMPACT_ATOMS: atom_id res chain seq x y z
N THR A 1 -14.36 -3.39 -3.07
CA THR A 1 -15.67 -3.50 -2.41
C THR A 1 -15.95 -2.25 -1.60
N LEU A 2 -17.20 -1.79 -1.56
CA LEU A 2 -17.68 -0.69 -0.71
C LEU A 2 -18.66 -1.26 0.33
N ALA A 3 -18.51 -0.86 1.59
CA ALA A 3 -19.41 -1.24 2.67
C ALA A 3 -19.74 -0.03 3.56
N ARG A 4 -20.94 -0.02 4.14
CA ARG A 4 -21.30 0.89 5.23
C ARG A 4 -20.84 0.25 6.53
N TYR A 5 -19.89 0.89 7.21
CA TYR A 5 -19.28 0.38 8.43
C TYR A 5 -20.02 0.86 9.68
N GLY A 6 -20.57 2.07 9.64
CA GLY A 6 -21.32 2.68 10.73
C GLY A 6 -22.41 3.64 10.26
N GLY A 7 -22.89 4.50 11.15
CA GLY A 7 -23.95 5.47 10.85
C GLY A 7 -23.58 6.36 9.66
N GLU A 8 -22.45 7.03 9.74
CA GLU A 8 -21.91 7.91 8.68
C GLU A 8 -20.59 7.39 8.06
N GLU A 9 -20.17 6.18 8.44
CA GLU A 9 -18.86 5.65 8.11
C GLU A 9 -18.94 4.60 6.99
N PHE A 10 -18.04 4.72 6.02
CA PHE A 10 -17.93 3.84 4.87
C PHE A 10 -16.52 3.28 4.75
N ALA A 11 -16.41 2.00 4.42
CA ALA A 11 -15.14 1.32 4.20
C ALA A 11 -15.01 0.89 2.73
N VAL A 12 -13.83 1.11 2.15
CA VAL A 12 -13.49 0.68 0.80
C VAL A 12 -12.28 -0.25 0.86
N VAL A 13 -12.45 -1.47 0.35
CA VAL A 13 -11.36 -2.44 0.19
C VAL A 13 -10.91 -2.46 -1.27
N LEU A 14 -9.64 -2.17 -1.49
CA LEU A 14 -8.99 -2.17 -2.80
C LEU A 14 -8.04 -3.38 -2.91
N PRO A 15 -8.50 -4.52 -3.47
CA PRO A 15 -7.63 -5.68 -3.67
C PRO A 15 -6.55 -5.35 -4.71
N ALA A 16 -5.35 -5.92 -4.51
CA ALA A 16 -4.21 -5.75 -5.43
C ALA A 16 -3.84 -4.28 -5.73
N CYS A 17 -4.13 -3.36 -4.80
CA CYS A 17 -3.77 -1.96 -4.95
C CYS A 17 -2.30 -1.77 -4.54
N GLN A 18 -1.44 -1.43 -5.49
CA GLN A 18 -0.08 -0.99 -5.16
C GLN A 18 -0.16 0.33 -4.38
N ALA A 19 0.73 0.51 -3.40
CA ALA A 19 0.68 1.71 -2.55
C ALA A 19 0.83 3.02 -3.32
N ALA A 20 1.50 3.00 -4.47
CA ALA A 20 1.58 4.15 -5.37
C ALA A 20 0.21 4.67 -5.83
N PHE A 21 -0.81 3.79 -5.92
CA PHE A 21 -2.13 4.14 -6.44
C PHE A 21 -3.19 4.39 -5.38
N GLY A 22 -3.02 3.89 -4.15
CA GLY A 22 -4.05 3.99 -3.09
C GLY A 22 -4.46 5.44 -2.81
N LYS A 23 -3.47 6.34 -2.68
CA LYS A 23 -3.70 7.78 -2.49
C LYS A 23 -4.42 8.43 -3.68
N ALA A 24 -4.05 8.08 -4.90
CA ALA A 24 -4.69 8.62 -6.10
C ALA A 24 -6.17 8.21 -6.20
N VAL A 25 -6.49 6.95 -5.87
CA VAL A 25 -7.87 6.46 -5.84
C VAL A 25 -8.69 7.18 -4.77
N ALA A 26 -8.16 7.30 -3.55
CA ALA A 26 -8.82 8.02 -2.47
C ALA A 26 -9.07 9.51 -2.80
N GLU A 27 -8.08 10.19 -3.40
CA GLU A 27 -8.24 11.58 -3.84
C GLU A 27 -9.27 11.74 -4.97
N ARG A 28 -9.38 10.74 -5.84
CA ARG A 28 -10.43 10.73 -6.86
C ARG A 28 -11.81 10.62 -6.23
N ILE A 29 -12.00 9.73 -5.25
CA ILE A 29 -13.28 9.57 -4.54
C ILE A 29 -13.62 10.85 -3.80
N ARG A 30 -12.67 11.42 -3.03
CA ARG A 30 -12.87 12.67 -2.28
C ARG A 30 -13.31 13.82 -3.19
N ARG A 31 -12.62 14.03 -4.30
CA ARG A 31 -12.96 15.09 -5.27
C ARG A 31 -14.31 14.84 -5.94
N SER A 32 -14.62 13.59 -6.28
CA SER A 32 -15.91 13.23 -6.87
C SER A 32 -17.07 13.55 -5.94
N VAL A 33 -16.96 13.23 -4.65
CA VAL A 33 -17.99 13.55 -3.65
C VAL A 33 -18.12 15.06 -3.47
N ALA A 34 -17.00 15.78 -3.32
CA ALA A 34 -17.02 17.23 -3.15
C ALA A 34 -17.60 17.98 -4.37
N ALA A 35 -17.49 17.41 -5.57
CA ALA A 35 -18.01 17.99 -6.81
C ALA A 35 -19.46 17.59 -7.12
N THR A 36 -20.07 16.70 -6.33
CA THR A 36 -21.42 16.18 -6.57
C THR A 36 -22.33 16.58 -5.41
N PRO A 37 -23.06 17.70 -5.51
CA PRO A 37 -24.07 18.08 -4.53
C PRO A 37 -25.11 16.98 -4.36
N VAL A 38 -25.51 16.72 -3.12
CA VAL A 38 -26.57 15.75 -2.81
C VAL A 38 -27.89 16.48 -2.78
N ARG A 39 -28.79 16.14 -3.71
CA ARG A 39 -30.15 16.68 -3.73
C ARG A 39 -31.00 16.03 -2.65
N ILE A 40 -31.49 16.84 -1.71
CA ILE A 40 -32.31 16.37 -0.58
C ILE A 40 -33.80 16.51 -0.89
N ASP A 41 -34.18 17.53 -1.67
CA ASP A 41 -35.54 17.74 -2.15
C ASP A 41 -35.55 18.50 -3.50
N THR A 42 -36.71 18.96 -3.96
CA THR A 42 -36.88 19.65 -5.25
C THR A 42 -36.15 20.99 -5.33
N HIS A 43 -35.80 21.61 -4.21
CA HIS A 43 -35.22 22.96 -4.13
C HIS A 43 -33.91 23.03 -3.34
N THR A 44 -33.55 21.98 -2.60
CA THR A 44 -32.38 21.95 -1.71
C THR A 44 -31.32 20.97 -2.20
N GLU A 45 -30.12 21.50 -2.44
CA GLU A 45 -28.90 20.73 -2.69
C GLU A 45 -27.90 20.98 -1.57
N LEU A 46 -27.31 19.90 -1.04
CA LEU A 46 -26.33 19.94 0.02
C LEU A 46 -24.95 19.61 -0.53
N ASN A 47 -24.02 20.55 -0.37
CA ASN A 47 -22.61 20.31 -0.63
C ASN A 47 -22.00 19.57 0.57
N ILE A 48 -21.57 18.34 0.33
CA ILE A 48 -20.88 17.52 1.33
C ILE A 48 -19.44 17.25 0.92
N THR A 49 -18.60 16.97 1.90
CA THR A 49 -17.22 16.52 1.68
C THR A 49 -16.94 15.31 2.53
N ILE A 50 -15.92 14.54 2.18
CA ILE A 50 -15.45 13.39 2.95
C ILE A 50 -13.99 13.57 3.33
N SER A 51 -13.62 13.01 4.48
CA SER A 51 -12.22 12.79 4.85
C SER A 51 -11.95 11.30 4.73
N VAL A 52 -10.75 10.92 4.26
CA VAL A 52 -10.41 9.52 4.01
C VAL A 52 -9.13 9.17 4.76
N GLY A 53 -9.21 8.13 5.58
CA GLY A 53 -8.07 7.42 6.17
C GLY A 53 -7.87 6.08 5.47
N GLY A 54 -6.63 5.65 5.26
CA GLY A 54 -6.36 4.37 4.62
C GLY A 54 -5.01 3.77 5.01
N ALA A 55 -4.97 2.46 5.18
CA ALA A 55 -3.77 1.70 5.52
C ALA A 55 -3.53 0.58 4.50
N TYR A 56 -2.28 0.13 4.38
CA TYR A 56 -1.92 -0.96 3.47
C TYR A 56 -1.82 -2.31 4.21
N ALA A 57 -2.37 -3.34 3.57
CA ALA A 57 -2.22 -4.73 3.99
C ALA A 57 -0.93 -5.32 3.39
N LEU A 58 0.20 -5.14 4.08
CA LEU A 58 1.50 -5.66 3.66
C LEU A 58 1.56 -7.18 3.82
N GLN A 59 2.00 -7.88 2.78
CA GLN A 59 2.01 -9.35 2.73
C GLN A 59 2.91 -10.00 3.78
N TRP A 60 3.99 -9.32 4.21
CA TRP A 60 4.95 -9.83 5.18
C TRP A 60 4.55 -9.58 6.64
N ILE A 61 3.52 -8.78 6.90
CA ILE A 61 3.04 -8.53 8.26
C ILE A 61 1.80 -9.40 8.48
N ARG A 62 1.89 -10.35 9.42
CA ARG A 62 0.69 -11.04 9.92
C ARG A 62 -0.22 -9.99 10.56
N SER A 63 -1.17 -9.52 9.77
CA SER A 63 -2.08 -8.47 10.18
C SER A 63 -3.48 -9.06 10.25
N THR A 64 -4.18 -8.72 11.31
CA THR A 64 -5.59 -9.07 11.47
C THR A 64 -6.44 -7.93 10.92
N THR A 65 -7.69 -8.23 10.52
CA THR A 65 -8.64 -7.21 10.07
C THR A 65 -8.79 -6.04 11.06
N PRO A 66 -8.88 -6.24 12.39
CA PRO A 66 -8.94 -5.14 13.35
C PRO A 66 -7.74 -4.19 13.30
N LEU A 67 -6.53 -4.72 13.06
CA LEU A 67 -5.32 -3.90 12.94
C LEU A 67 -5.34 -3.01 11.68
N TRP A 68 -5.95 -3.49 10.59
CA TRP A 68 -6.10 -2.68 9.37
C TRP A 68 -7.11 -1.56 9.56
N THR A 69 -8.24 -1.88 10.19
CA THR A 69 -9.26 -0.89 10.48
C THR A 69 -8.75 0.17 11.44
N ASP A 70 -8.09 -0.21 12.54
CA ASP A 70 -7.53 0.72 13.52
C ASP A 70 -6.51 1.70 12.90
N ARG A 71 -5.61 1.19 12.05
CA ARG A 71 -4.66 2.04 11.32
C ARG A 71 -5.34 3.00 10.34
N ALA A 72 -6.36 2.53 9.62
CA ALA A 72 -7.13 3.37 8.72
C ALA A 72 -7.91 4.45 9.49
N ASP A 73 -8.49 4.11 10.65
CA ASP A 73 -9.23 5.01 11.52
C ASP A 73 -8.32 6.09 12.12
N HIS A 74 -7.12 5.72 12.57
CA HIS A 74 -6.13 6.69 13.05
C HIS A 74 -5.79 7.73 11.97
N LEU A 75 -5.63 7.30 10.72
CA LEU A 75 -5.39 8.20 9.60
C LEU A 75 -6.63 9.02 9.22
N LEU A 76 -7.83 8.47 9.36
CA LEU A 76 -9.08 9.21 9.18
C LEU A 76 -9.22 10.30 10.26
N TYR A 77 -8.86 9.98 11.51
CA TYR A 77 -8.83 10.94 12.59
C TYR A 77 -7.83 12.08 12.27
N ARG A 78 -6.63 11.75 11.81
CA ARG A 78 -5.64 12.75 11.35
C ARG A 78 -6.21 13.63 10.24
N ALA A 79 -6.87 13.04 9.24
CA ALA A 79 -7.51 13.79 8.16
C ALA A 79 -8.56 14.78 8.68
N LYS A 80 -9.37 14.36 9.66
CA LYS A 80 -10.35 15.23 10.32
C LYS A 80 -9.68 16.34 11.15
N ALA A 81 -8.65 16.00 11.92
CA ALA A 81 -7.94 16.90 12.81
C ALA A 81 -7.19 18.02 12.05
N GLU A 82 -6.59 17.71 10.91
CA GLU A 82 -5.83 18.69 10.14
C GLU A 82 -6.71 19.60 9.25
N GLY A 83 -8.04 19.48 9.29
CA GLY A 83 -8.96 20.40 8.60
C GLY A 83 -10.02 19.75 7.71
N ARG A 84 -10.22 18.44 7.80
CA ARG A 84 -11.22 17.67 7.01
C ARG A 84 -10.98 17.81 5.50
N ASN A 85 -11.92 17.28 4.70
CA ASN A 85 -11.91 17.27 3.23
C ASN A 85 -10.52 16.91 2.65
N ARG A 86 -9.90 15.87 3.21
CA ARG A 86 -8.54 15.45 2.84
C ARG A 86 -8.34 13.95 2.94
N VAL A 87 -7.28 13.49 2.31
CA VAL A 87 -6.83 12.09 2.32
C VAL A 87 -5.54 11.99 3.14
N CYS A 88 -5.56 11.13 4.15
CA CYS A 88 -4.36 10.70 4.88
C CYS A 88 -4.23 9.18 4.69
N ILE A 89 -3.15 8.73 4.07
CA ILE A 89 -2.88 7.31 3.86
C ILE A 89 -1.47 7.02 4.38
N GLU A 90 -1.29 5.82 4.91
CA GLU A 90 0.00 5.30 5.34
C GLU A 90 1.02 5.42 4.21
N GLU A 91 2.20 5.93 4.49
CA GLU A 91 3.29 5.89 3.52
C GLU A 91 3.88 4.48 3.55
N GLN A 92 3.98 3.84 2.39
CA GLN A 92 4.75 2.60 2.32
C GLN A 92 6.23 3.01 2.35
N PRO A 93 7.04 2.51 3.30
CA PRO A 93 8.47 2.75 3.27
C PRO A 93 9.01 2.19 1.96
N ASP A 94 9.64 3.07 1.17
CA ASP A 94 10.23 2.71 -0.09
C ASP A 94 11.32 1.66 0.20
N SER A 95 11.05 0.41 -0.13
CA SER A 95 11.98 -0.71 0.08
C SER A 95 12.85 -0.94 -1.15
N THR A 96 12.93 0.06 -2.03
CA THR A 96 13.83 0.07 -3.18
C THR A 96 15.26 0.25 -2.68
N VAL A 97 15.85 -0.87 -2.25
CA VAL A 97 17.30 -0.94 -2.04
C VAL A 97 17.93 -0.90 -3.42
N THR A 98 18.65 0.17 -3.73
CA THR A 98 19.41 0.27 -4.98
C THR A 98 20.39 -0.92 -5.08
N ALA A 99 20.79 -1.28 -6.30
CA ALA A 99 21.75 -2.38 -6.49
C ALA A 99 23.06 -2.13 -5.71
N GLU A 100 23.44 -0.85 -5.55
CA GLU A 100 24.59 -0.41 -4.77
C GLU A 100 24.38 -0.63 -3.26
N GLU A 101 23.25 -0.19 -2.70
CA GLU A 101 22.91 -0.42 -1.29
C GLU A 101 22.77 -1.91 -0.95
N LYS A 102 22.23 -2.71 -1.88
CA LYS A 102 22.13 -4.17 -1.75
C LYS A 102 23.54 -4.79 -1.74
N GLY A 103 24.43 -4.28 -2.58
CA GLY A 103 25.84 -4.66 -2.59
C GLY A 103 26.55 -4.33 -1.27
N MET A 104 26.21 -3.21 -0.63
CA MET A 104 26.76 -2.84 0.68
C MET A 104 26.17 -3.67 1.83
N LEU A 105 24.88 -3.98 1.81
CA LEU A 105 24.18 -4.76 2.83
C LEU A 105 24.55 -6.26 2.82
N PHE A 106 24.70 -6.84 1.62
CA PHE A 106 24.98 -8.28 1.45
C PHE A 106 26.42 -8.57 1.00
N GLY A 107 27.24 -7.55 0.82
CA GLY A 107 28.63 -7.64 0.35
C GLY A 107 29.51 -8.63 1.13
N PRO A 108 29.49 -8.68 2.48
CA PRO A 108 30.31 -9.64 3.21
C PRO A 108 29.73 -11.07 3.23
N LEU A 109 28.48 -11.27 2.79
CA LEU A 109 27.82 -12.59 2.78
C LEU A 109 27.85 -13.27 1.40
N TYR A 110 28.34 -12.58 0.37
CA TYR A 110 28.52 -13.15 -0.96
C TYR A 110 30.01 -13.14 -1.33
N THR A 111 30.80 -13.96 -0.63
CA THR A 111 32.08 -14.42 -1.17
C THR A 111 31.80 -15.54 -2.18
N PRO A 112 32.08 -15.38 -3.48
CA PRO A 112 32.13 -16.51 -4.40
C PRO A 112 33.41 -17.31 -4.13
N SER A 113 33.50 -17.91 -2.95
CA SER A 113 34.56 -18.83 -2.54
C SER A 113 33.94 -19.88 -1.63
N GLY A 114 33.08 -20.69 -2.23
CA GLY A 114 32.42 -21.82 -1.60
C GLY A 114 31.94 -22.88 -2.59
N TRP A 115 32.35 -22.79 -3.85
CA TRP A 115 32.24 -23.90 -4.79
C TRP A 115 33.64 -24.43 -4.98
N GLY A 116 33.88 -25.58 -4.37
CA GLY A 116 35.09 -26.36 -4.58
C GLY A 116 35.32 -26.58 -6.06
N ASP A 117 36.57 -26.37 -6.41
CA ASP A 117 37.23 -26.73 -7.65
C ASP A 117 36.61 -27.97 -8.33
N LEU A 118 35.90 -27.74 -9.44
CA LEU A 118 35.57 -28.78 -10.43
C LEU A 118 36.34 -28.49 -11.73
N SER A 119 37.63 -28.20 -11.61
CA SER A 119 38.58 -28.31 -12.72
C SER A 119 39.31 -29.66 -12.67
N SER A 120 38.60 -30.75 -12.99
CA SER A 120 39.20 -32.02 -13.46
C SER A 120 38.13 -33.10 -13.70
N MET A 121 37.25 -32.89 -14.68
CA MET A 121 36.60 -34.03 -15.34
C MET A 121 37.12 -34.07 -16.78
N ASN A 122 38.17 -34.88 -16.95
CA ASN A 122 38.78 -35.24 -18.21
C ASN A 122 37.71 -35.84 -19.14
N PHE A 123 37.32 -35.06 -20.14
CA PHE A 123 36.81 -35.59 -21.39
C PHE A 123 37.97 -35.63 -22.37
N ASN A 124 38.61 -36.79 -22.55
CA ASN A 124 38.73 -37.44 -23.86
C ASN A 124 39.46 -38.81 -23.81
N ASP A 125 38.93 -39.73 -24.63
CA ASP A 125 39.53 -40.89 -25.30
C ASP A 125 39.77 -42.27 -24.62
N SER A 126 38.88 -43.22 -24.99
CA SER A 126 39.14 -44.36 -25.91
C SER A 126 39.26 -45.81 -25.40
N ALA A 127 38.64 -46.70 -26.21
CA ALA A 127 38.86 -48.14 -26.42
C ALA A 127 38.30 -49.18 -25.42
N HIS A 128 37.14 -49.78 -25.73
CA HIS A 128 37.00 -51.10 -26.36
C HIS A 128 35.53 -51.49 -26.60
#